data_AF-A0A2L0H2W0-F1
#
_entry.id   AF-A0A2L0H2W0-F1
#
_cell.length_a   1.000
_cell.length_b   1.000
_cell.length_c   1.000
_cell.angle_alpha   90.00
_cell.angle_beta   90.00
_cell.angle_gamma   90.00
#
_symmetry.space_group_name_H-M   'P 1'
#
loop_
_entity.id
_entity.type
_entity.pdbx_description
1 polymer ?
#
loop_
_entity_poly.entity_id
_entity_poly.type
_entity_poly.pdbx_seq_one_letter_code
_entity_poly.pdbx_strand_id
1 'polypeptide(L)' 'MIMQNDDDKERAPGPRSGVEKGVNEAEARRQRLAKTLRDNLQRRKQQARARRAGDADETSGLLAAKSDESDE' A
#
# COMPACT_ATOMS: atom_id res chain seq x y z
N MET A 1 -10.10 -54.55 32.48
CA MET A 1 -11.14 -53.76 33.16
C MET A 1 -10.62 -52.31 33.19
N ILE A 2 -11.35 -51.39 32.54
CA ILE A 2 -11.32 -49.90 32.65
C ILE A 2 -10.03 -49.24 32.08
N MET A 3 -10.01 -48.77 30.81
CA MET A 3 -10.44 -47.44 30.30
C MET A 3 -9.77 -46.24 30.99
N GLN A 4 -9.11 -45.37 30.20
CA GLN A 4 -8.85 -43.91 30.38
C GLN A 4 -7.47 -43.57 29.76
N ASN A 5 -7.27 -42.68 28.78
CA ASN A 5 -8.13 -41.67 28.17
C ASN A 5 -7.65 -41.33 26.75
N ASP A 6 -8.57 -41.36 25.79
CA ASP A 6 -8.42 -40.82 24.44
C ASP A 6 -8.61 -39.28 24.43
N ASP A 7 -7.83 -38.54 25.23
CA ASP A 7 -8.04 -37.09 25.43
C ASP A 7 -7.21 -36.18 24.50
N ASP A 8 -6.50 -36.71 23.50
CA ASP A 8 -5.79 -35.89 22.50
C ASP A 8 -6.70 -35.35 21.37
N LYS A 9 -8.03 -35.48 21.52
CA LYS A 9 -9.01 -35.13 20.48
C LYS A 9 -9.62 -33.73 20.56
N GLU A 10 -9.14 -32.87 21.46
CA GLU A 10 -9.73 -31.53 21.68
C GLU A 10 -8.67 -30.41 21.76
N ARG A 11 -7.60 -30.47 20.95
CA ARG A 11 -6.80 -29.24 20.70
C ARG A 11 -7.47 -28.42 19.60
N ALA A 12 -8.59 -27.80 19.97
CA ALA A 12 -9.28 -26.80 19.17
C ALA A 12 -8.29 -25.70 18.70
N PRO A 13 -8.33 -25.27 17.43
CA PRO A 13 -7.51 -24.15 16.98
C PRO A 13 -8.05 -22.84 17.58
N GLY A 14 -7.43 -22.36 18.65
CA GLY A 14 -7.64 -20.99 19.15
C GLY A 14 -6.77 -19.96 18.41
N PRO A 15 -7.06 -18.66 18.54
CA PRO A 15 -8.29 -17.96 18.20
C PRO A 15 -8.18 -17.31 16.80
N ARG A 16 -9.33 -16.92 16.25
CA ARG A 16 -9.53 -16.19 14.97
C ARG A 16 -8.90 -14.78 14.91
N SER A 17 -7.96 -14.44 15.80
CA SER A 17 -7.45 -13.08 16.03
C SER A 17 -6.51 -12.54 14.93
N GLY A 18 -5.93 -13.42 14.11
CA GLY A 18 -5.10 -13.00 12.97
C GLY A 18 -5.91 -12.38 11.81
N VAL A 19 -7.14 -12.85 11.61
CA VAL A 19 -8.01 -12.38 10.53
C VAL A 19 -8.55 -10.98 10.83
N GLU A 20 -8.99 -10.71 12.07
CA GLU A 20 -9.54 -9.40 12.44
C GLU A 20 -8.48 -8.29 12.42
N LYS A 21 -7.24 -8.58 12.85
CA LYS A 21 -6.13 -7.61 12.73
C LYS A 21 -5.80 -7.32 11.27
N GLY A 22 -5.83 -8.33 10.40
CA GLY A 22 -5.60 -8.17 8.96
C GLY A 22 -6.67 -7.34 8.25
N VAL A 23 -7.95 -7.48 8.64
CA VAL A 23 -9.06 -6.68 8.10
C VAL A 23 -8.89 -5.20 8.48
N ASN A 24 -8.56 -4.90 9.75
CA ASN A 24 -8.34 -3.53 10.20
C ASN A 24 -7.15 -2.86 9.48
N GLU A 25 -6.04 -3.58 9.30
CA GLU A 25 -4.89 -3.05 8.56
C GLU A 25 -5.21 -2.80 7.08
N ALA A 26 -5.99 -3.68 6.45
CA ALA A 26 -6.44 -3.51 5.07
C ALA A 26 -7.32 -2.25 4.92
N GLU A 27 -8.20 -1.97 5.87
CA GLU A 27 -9.00 -0.74 5.89
C GLU A 27 -8.14 0.51 6.08
N ALA A 28 -7.18 0.48 7.01
CA ALA A 28 -6.24 1.58 7.23
C ALA A 28 -5.41 1.89 5.98
N ARG A 29 -4.96 0.85 5.26
CA ARG A 29 -4.26 1.00 3.97
C ARG A 29 -5.17 1.62 2.91
N ARG A 30 -6.43 1.17 2.79
CA ARG A 30 -7.40 1.75 1.85
C ARG A 30 -7.64 3.24 2.12
N GLN A 31 -7.79 3.64 3.38
CA GLN A 31 -7.97 5.05 3.76
C GLN A 31 -6.76 5.90 3.36
N ARG A 32 -5.54 5.43 3.61
CA ARG A 32 -4.31 6.12 3.20
C ARG A 32 -4.23 6.26 1.68
N LEU A 33 -4.51 5.18 0.94
CA LEU A 33 -4.50 5.19 -0.52
C LEU A 33 -5.55 6.15 -1.09
N ALA A 34 -6.76 6.17 -0.53
CA ALA A 34 -7.82 7.09 -0.95
C ALA A 34 -7.42 8.56 -0.73
N LYS A 35 -6.80 8.89 0.41
CA LYS A 35 -6.27 10.23 0.67
C LYS A 35 -5.20 10.61 -0.36
N THR A 36 -4.19 9.75 -0.53
CA THR A 36 -3.11 9.97 -1.50
C THR A 36 -3.63 10.10 -2.94
N LEU A 37 -4.66 9.34 -3.31
CA LEU A 37 -5.28 9.46 -4.62
C LEU A 37 -5.95 10.81 -4.82
N ARG A 38 -6.69 11.30 -3.81
CA ARG A 38 -7.33 12.62 -3.86
C ARG A 38 -6.30 13.74 -4.04
N ASP A 39 -5.22 13.70 -3.26
CA ASP A 39 -4.15 14.69 -3.32
C ASP A 39 -3.44 14.66 -4.69
N ASN A 40 -3.13 13.47 -5.22
CA ASN A 40 -2.52 13.31 -6.55
C ASN A 40 -3.42 13.83 -7.68
N LEU A 41 -4.73 13.56 -7.61
CA LEU A 41 -5.69 14.07 -8.61
C LEU A 41 -5.78 15.60 -8.56
N GLN A 42 -5.79 16.19 -7.36
CA GLN A 42 -5.78 17.65 -7.21
C GLN A 42 -4.49 18.26 -7.79
N ARG A 43 -3.32 17.70 -7.47
CA ARG A 43 -2.03 18.13 -8.03
C ARG A 43 -2.00 18.02 -9.56
N ARG A 44 -2.43 16.89 -10.13
CA ARG A 44 -2.54 16.73 -11.59
C ARG A 44 -3.50 17.73 -12.22
N LYS A 45 -4.63 18.03 -11.59
CA LYS A 45 -5.60 19.02 -12.07
C LYS A 45 -5.03 20.43 -12.07
N GLN A 46 -4.23 20.78 -11.07
CA GLN A 46 -3.51 22.06 -11.02
C GLN A 46 -2.47 22.14 -12.14
N GLN A 47 -1.63 21.10 -12.30
CA GLN A 47 -0.65 21.04 -13.39
C GLN A 47 -1.29 21.14 -14.79
N ALA A 48 -2.38 20.41 -15.03
CA ALA A 48 -3.10 20.49 -16.31
C ALA A 48 -3.70 21.88 -16.59
N ARG A 49 -4.07 22.62 -15.54
CA ARG A 49 -4.53 24.01 -15.66
C ARG A 49 -3.38 24.96 -15.94
N ALA A 50 -2.27 24.84 -15.21
CA ALA A 50 -1.03 25.60 -15.47
C ALA A 50 -0.57 25.43 -16.93
N ARG A 51 -0.46 24.18 -17.41
CA ARG A 51 -0.09 23.89 -18.81
C ARG A 51 -1.06 24.50 -19.83
N ARG A 52 -2.36 24.55 -19.55
CA ARG A 52 -3.35 25.19 -20.44
C ARG A 52 -3.27 26.72 -20.37
N ALA A 53 -2.95 27.28 -19.21
CA ALA A 53 -2.77 28.71 -19.02
C ALA A 53 -1.42 29.22 -19.58
N GLY A 54 -0.51 28.30 -19.97
CA GLY A 54 0.84 28.65 -20.41
C GLY A 54 1.81 28.93 -19.27
N ASP A 55 1.46 28.57 -18.03
CA ASP A 55 2.36 28.69 -16.88
C ASP A 55 3.54 27.72 -17.03
N ALA A 56 4.72 28.19 -16.63
CA ALA A 56 5.94 27.39 -16.63
C ALA A 56 5.79 26.17 -15.72
N ASP A 57 6.15 24.98 -16.22
CA ASP A 57 6.17 23.77 -15.42
C ASP A 57 7.40 23.80 -14.51
N GLU A 58 7.22 24.19 -13.24
CA GLU A 58 8.31 24.24 -12.25
C GLU A 58 8.82 22.84 -11.84
N THR A 59 8.27 21.75 -12.38
CA THR A 59 8.85 20.44 -12.14
C THR A 59 10.25 20.38 -12.73
N SER A 60 11.26 20.22 -11.87
CA SER A 60 12.62 19.89 -12.33
C SER A 60 12.53 18.59 -13.14
N GLY A 61 13.07 18.60 -14.36
CA GLY A 61 13.13 17.41 -15.22
C GLY A 61 13.70 16.21 -14.46
N LEU A 62 13.27 15.00 -14.86
CA LEU A 62 13.87 13.78 -14.33
C LEU A 62 15.37 13.81 -14.62
N LEU A 63 16.18 13.45 -13.62
CA LEU A 63 17.62 13.30 -13.80
C LEU A 63 17.84 12.28 -14.93
N ALA A 64 18.74 12.60 -15.86
CA ALA A 64 19.18 11.65 -16.85
C ALA A 64 19.60 10.36 -16.14
N ALA A 65 19.14 9.21 -16.64
CA ALA A 65 19.64 7.92 -16.15
C ALA A 65 21.17 7.99 -16.22
N LYS A 66 21.84 7.60 -15.12
CA LYS A 66 23.30 7.59 -15.05
C LYS A 66 23.83 7.00 -16.35
N SER A 67 24.72 7.72 -17.02
CA SER A 67 25.50 7.21 -18.12
C SER A 67 26.01 5.84 -17.72
N ASP A 68 25.75 4.86 -18.57
CA ASP A 68 26.21 3.49 -18.43
C ASP A 68 27.74 3.53 -18.42
N GLU A 69 28.35 3.58 -17.24
CA GLU A 69 29.79 3.35 -17.04
C GLU A 69 30.04 1.83 -17.18
N SER A 70 29.70 1.30 -18.35
CA SER A 70 29.98 -0.07 -18.79
C SER A 70 30.49 -0.01 -20.23
N ASP A 71 31.46 0.88 -20.46
CA ASP A 71 32.38 0.85 -21.60
C ASP A 71 33.82 0.86 -21.05
N GLU A 72 34.21 -0.19 -20.31
CA GLU A 72 35.61 -0.62 -20.11
C GLU A 72 35.73 -2.03 -19.51
#